data_AF-A0A7R9PEQ2-F1
#
_entry.id   AF-A0A7R9PEQ2-F1
#
_cell.length_a   1.000
_cell.length_b   1.000
_cell.length_c   1.000
_cell.angle_alpha   90.00
_cell.angle_beta   90.00
_cell.angle_gamma   90.00
#
_symmetry.space_group_name_H-M   'P 1'
#
loop_
_entity.id
_entity.type
_entity.pdbx_description
1 polymer ?
#
loop_
_entity_poly.entity_id
_entity_poly.type
_entity_poly.pdbx_seq_one_letter_code
_entity_poly.pdbx_strand_id
1 'polypeptide(L)'
;DDYFLSNVKCVDEITEERKGRLLRVAQWKPSLSNSVGTWPCFNFITDLPADEKTGKLCVACDKAPVAVRVQMYGQPYNSTTLEGCQPDPKVASQKDFLVCAVCAGRVKLYNKVAHQKYLMYIECAKRVADKRLSDPKKDTTVILNELLADEAWLNQ
;
A
#
# COMPACT_ATOMS: atom_id res chain seq x y z
N ASP A 1 22.91 2.55 -14.72
CA ASP A 1 22.82 1.12 -14.41
C ASP A 1 21.46 0.63 -14.86
N ASP A 2 21.40 0.21 -16.13
CA ASP A 2 20.14 0.03 -16.86
C ASP A 2 19.35 -1.19 -16.40
N TYR A 3 20.04 -2.18 -15.83
CA TYR A 3 19.44 -3.40 -15.29
C TYR A 3 18.56 -3.13 -14.05
N PHE A 4 19.02 -2.30 -13.11
CA PHE A 4 18.20 -1.94 -11.95
C PHE A 4 17.00 -1.09 -12.37
N LEU A 5 17.21 -0.15 -13.29
CA LEU A 5 16.14 0.69 -13.81
C LEU A 5 15.10 -0.13 -14.58
N SER A 6 15.48 -1.17 -15.33
CA SER A 6 14.53 -2.04 -16.02
C SER A 6 13.69 -2.87 -15.04
N ASN A 7 14.29 -3.37 -13.96
CA ASN A 7 13.58 -4.16 -12.96
C ASN A 7 12.57 -3.30 -12.18
N VAL A 8 12.96 -2.09 -11.78
CA VAL A 8 12.04 -1.15 -11.11
C VAL A 8 10.91 -0.73 -12.05
N LYS A 9 11.21 -0.44 -13.33
CA LYS A 9 10.19 -0.14 -14.34
C LYS A 9 9.21 -1.30 -14.52
N CYS A 10 9.71 -2.54 -14.55
CA CYS A 10 8.85 -3.72 -14.66
C CYS A 10 7.87 -3.83 -13.48
N VAL A 11 8.33 -3.57 -12.25
CA VAL A 11 7.45 -3.51 -11.08
C VAL A 11 6.38 -2.43 -11.24
N ASP A 12 6.75 -1.23 -11.69
CA ASP A 12 5.80 -0.14 -11.92
C ASP A 12 4.76 -0.52 -13.00
N GLU A 13 5.19 -1.06 -14.14
CA GLU A 13 4.30 -1.49 -15.23
C GLU A 13 3.31 -2.57 -14.78
N ILE A 14 3.79 -3.61 -14.09
CA ILE A 14 2.95 -4.70 -13.59
C ILE A 14 1.95 -4.19 -12.55
N THR A 15 2.38 -3.31 -11.64
CA THR A 15 1.50 -2.78 -10.60
C THR A 15 0.44 -1.83 -11.17
N GLU A 16 0.79 -0.98 -12.14
CA GLU A 16 -0.19 -0.14 -12.86
C GLU A 16 -1.22 -0.96 -13.64
N GLU A 17 -0.79 -1.98 -14.38
CA GLU A 17 -1.69 -2.86 -15.12
C GLU A 17 -2.70 -3.54 -14.17
N ARG A 18 -2.20 -4.11 -13.06
CA ARG A 18 -3.02 -4.80 -12.05
C ARG A 18 -3.98 -3.84 -11.34
N LYS A 19 -3.53 -2.62 -10.99
CA LYS A 19 -4.40 -1.57 -10.44
C LYS A 19 -5.54 -1.25 -11.39
N GLY A 20 -5.23 -1.01 -12.66
CA GLY A 20 -6.22 -0.71 -13.69
C GLY A 20 -7.25 -1.83 -13.85
N ARG A 21 -6.80 -3.09 -13.89
CA ARG A 21 -7.70 -4.26 -13.97
C ARG A 21 -8.62 -4.36 -12.76
N LEU A 22 -8.10 -4.17 -11.55
CA LEU A 22 -8.89 -4.25 -10.32
C LEU A 22 -9.95 -3.14 -10.29
N LEU A 23 -9.58 -1.90 -10.60
CA LEU A 23 -10.52 -0.77 -10.59
C LEU A 23 -11.64 -0.94 -11.62
N ARG A 24 -11.33 -1.48 -12.82
CA ARG A 24 -12.36 -1.78 -13.84
C ARG A 24 -13.42 -2.75 -13.33
N VAL A 25 -13.01 -3.79 -12.60
CA VAL A 25 -13.94 -4.79 -12.02
C VAL A 25 -14.64 -4.26 -10.78
N ALA A 26 -13.94 -3.44 -9.99
CA ALA A 26 -14.45 -2.93 -8.73
C ALA A 26 -15.50 -1.82 -8.90
N GLN A 27 -15.35 -1.00 -9.94
CA GLN A 27 -16.18 0.18 -10.22
C GLN A 27 -16.33 1.10 -9.00
N TRP A 28 -15.23 1.32 -8.27
CA TRP A 28 -15.25 2.14 -7.08
C TRP A 28 -15.38 3.63 -7.39
N LYS A 29 -15.96 4.34 -6.42
CA LYS A 29 -15.92 5.81 -6.40
C LYS A 29 -14.47 6.31 -6.32
N PRO A 30 -14.14 7.43 -6.99
CA PRO A 30 -12.80 8.01 -6.98
C PRO A 30 -12.26 8.32 -5.57
N SER A 31 -13.14 8.71 -4.64
CA SER A 31 -12.73 9.00 -3.25
C SER A 31 -12.07 7.80 -2.59
N LEU A 32 -12.65 6.59 -2.75
CA LEU A 32 -12.07 5.38 -2.20
C LEU A 32 -10.79 5.01 -2.93
N SER A 33 -10.80 4.94 -4.28
CA SER A 33 -9.59 4.52 -5.03
C SER A 33 -8.40 5.45 -4.80
N ASN A 34 -8.63 6.76 -4.72
CA ASN A 34 -7.60 7.74 -4.44
C ASN A 34 -7.08 7.58 -3.01
N SER A 35 -7.97 7.38 -2.04
CA SER A 35 -7.56 7.17 -0.65
C SER A 35 -6.73 5.90 -0.48
N VAL A 36 -7.17 4.77 -1.05
CA VAL A 36 -6.42 3.50 -0.98
C VAL A 36 -5.08 3.60 -1.72
N GLY A 37 -4.97 4.44 -2.75
CA GLY A 37 -3.72 4.69 -3.47
C GLY A 37 -2.77 5.69 -2.82
N THR A 38 -3.26 6.48 -1.85
CA THR A 38 -2.49 7.50 -1.13
C THR A 38 -1.97 6.99 0.21
N TRP A 39 -2.77 6.23 0.94
CA TRP A 39 -2.45 5.80 2.31
C TRP A 39 -1.89 4.37 2.34
N PRO A 40 -0.62 4.17 2.74
CA PRO A 40 0.04 2.87 2.64
C PRO A 40 -0.48 1.82 3.62
N CYS A 41 -1.15 2.23 4.70
CA CYS A 41 -1.58 1.33 5.75
C CYS A 41 -3.09 1.42 6.01
N PHE A 42 -3.68 0.36 6.53
CA PHE A 42 -5.08 0.33 6.91
C PHE A 42 -5.35 -0.64 8.07
N ASN A 43 -6.45 -0.38 8.78
CA ASN A 43 -7.07 -1.29 9.73
C ASN A 43 -8.46 -1.71 9.21
N PHE A 44 -8.82 -2.97 9.41
CA PHE A 44 -10.16 -3.47 9.16
C PHE A 44 -10.86 -3.75 10.49
N ILE A 45 -12.02 -3.12 10.68
CA ILE A 45 -12.87 -3.32 11.84
C ILE A 45 -14.15 -3.98 11.35
N THR A 46 -14.37 -5.23 11.76
CA THR A 46 -15.56 -6.04 11.38
C THR A 46 -16.65 -6.00 12.43
N ASP A 47 -16.27 -5.72 13.68
CA ASP A 47 -17.19 -5.59 14.81
C ASP A 47 -17.78 -4.18 14.86
N LEU A 48 -18.64 -3.86 13.88
CA LEU A 48 -19.31 -2.56 13.83
C LEU A 48 -20.59 -2.58 14.66
N PRO A 49 -20.89 -1.48 15.39
CA PRO A 49 -22.18 -1.23 16.02
C PRO A 49 -23.37 -1.39 15.06
N ALA A 50 -24.53 -1.77 15.59
CA ALA A 50 -25.72 -2.05 14.77
C ALA A 50 -26.22 -0.81 14.01
N ASP A 51 -26.14 0.37 14.61
CA ASP A 51 -26.49 1.68 14.01
C ASP A 51 -25.55 2.06 12.84
N GLU A 52 -24.32 1.56 12.83
CA GLU A 52 -23.42 1.74 11.69
C GLU A 52 -23.72 0.80 10.52
N LYS A 53 -24.32 -0.36 10.79
CA LYS A 53 -24.70 -1.34 9.75
C LYS A 53 -26.09 -1.09 9.18
N THR A 54 -27.03 -0.69 10.04
CA THR A 54 -28.46 -0.67 9.71
C THR A 54 -28.77 0.36 8.63
N GLY A 55 -29.32 -0.10 7.51
CA GLY A 55 -29.74 0.76 6.39
C GLY A 55 -28.60 1.40 5.59
N LYS A 56 -27.32 1.12 5.93
CA LYS A 56 -26.17 1.69 5.21
C LYS A 56 -25.67 0.74 4.12
N LEU A 57 -25.44 1.30 2.94
CA LEU A 57 -24.83 0.60 1.82
C LEU A 57 -23.32 0.87 1.76
N CYS A 58 -22.59 -0.09 1.21
CA CYS A 58 -21.17 -0.01 0.95
C CYS A 58 -20.83 1.22 0.12
N VAL A 59 -20.01 2.13 0.66
CA VAL A 59 -19.61 3.36 -0.04
C VAL A 59 -18.82 3.10 -1.33
N ALA A 60 -18.22 1.91 -1.44
CA ALA A 60 -17.41 1.52 -2.58
C ALA A 60 -18.24 1.11 -3.79
N CYS A 61 -19.35 0.40 -3.59
CA CYS A 61 -20.12 -0.21 -4.68
C CYS A 61 -21.60 0.13 -4.70
N ASP A 62 -22.13 0.75 -3.64
CA ASP A 62 -23.55 1.10 -3.43
C ASP A 62 -24.54 -0.06 -3.61
N LYS A 63 -24.08 -1.32 -3.56
CA LYS A 63 -24.88 -2.52 -3.87
C LYS A 63 -25.19 -3.41 -2.68
N ALA A 64 -24.26 -3.51 -1.74
CA ALA A 64 -24.33 -4.47 -0.63
C ALA A 64 -24.29 -3.76 0.72
N PRO A 65 -24.88 -4.35 1.79
CA PRO A 65 -24.80 -3.80 3.13
C PRO A 65 -23.35 -3.64 3.63
N VAL A 66 -23.16 -2.67 4.51
CA VAL A 66 -21.89 -2.46 5.22
C VAL A 66 -21.59 -3.65 6.13
N ALA A 67 -20.32 -4.07 6.13
CA ALA A 67 -19.82 -5.13 7.01
C ALA A 67 -18.48 -4.78 7.66
N VAL A 68 -17.70 -3.89 7.07
CA VAL A 68 -16.33 -3.59 7.48
C VAL A 68 -16.10 -2.09 7.45
N ARG A 69 -15.50 -1.53 8.50
CA ARG A 69 -14.89 -0.20 8.47
C ARG A 69 -13.42 -0.33 8.09
N VAL A 70 -13.01 0.45 7.09
CA VAL A 70 -11.61 0.58 6.67
C VAL A 70 -11.09 1.91 7.18
N GLN A 71 -10.07 1.88 8.03
CA GLN A 71 -9.39 3.07 8.53
C GLN A 71 -7.98 3.14 7.97
N MET A 72 -7.71 4.12 7.14
CA MET A 72 -6.44 4.30 6.46
C MET A 72 -5.50 5.21 7.25
N TYR A 73 -4.21 4.90 7.21
CA TYR A 73 -3.18 5.65 7.93
C TYR A 73 -1.80 5.48 7.27
N GLY A 74 -0.78 6.01 7.92
CA GLY A 74 0.60 6.03 7.43
C GLY A 74 0.96 7.36 6.76
N GLN A 75 2.24 7.51 6.42
CA GLN A 75 2.77 8.69 5.75
C GLN A 75 2.63 8.51 4.23
N PRO A 76 1.90 9.38 3.51
CA PRO A 76 1.92 9.40 2.05
C PRO A 76 3.33 9.65 1.54
N TYR A 77 3.61 9.23 0.31
CA TYR A 77 4.94 9.30 -0.26
C TYR A 77 4.91 9.67 -1.74
N ASN A 78 6.01 10.24 -2.23
CA ASN A 78 6.21 10.51 -3.64
C ASN A 78 6.45 9.20 -4.39
N SER A 79 5.70 8.91 -5.45
CA SER A 79 5.81 7.63 -6.18
C SER A 79 7.13 7.43 -6.92
N THR A 80 7.90 8.49 -7.13
CA THR A 80 9.23 8.46 -7.77
C THR A 80 10.35 8.36 -6.75
N THR A 81 10.39 9.25 -5.75
CA THR A 81 11.48 9.29 -4.75
C THR A 81 11.25 8.36 -3.57
N LEU A 82 10.01 7.91 -3.35
CA LEU A 82 9.56 7.10 -2.20
C LEU A 82 9.71 7.78 -0.84
N GLU A 83 10.06 9.05 -0.83
CA GLU A 83 10.13 9.88 0.37
C GLU A 83 8.75 10.34 0.81
N GLY A 84 8.61 10.56 2.12
CA GLY A 84 7.37 11.07 2.70
C GLY A 84 6.97 12.42 2.11
N CYS A 85 5.71 12.58 1.76
CA CYS A 85 5.14 13.81 1.22
C CYS A 85 3.81 14.15 1.89
N GLN A 86 3.36 15.39 1.73
CA GLN A 86 2.02 15.78 2.15
C GLN A 86 0.97 15.21 1.18
N PRO A 87 -0.17 14.69 1.68
CA PRO A 87 -1.26 14.26 0.80
C PRO A 87 -1.89 15.46 0.10
N ASP A 88 -2.60 15.21 -0.99
CA ASP A 88 -3.57 16.18 -1.53
C ASP A 88 -4.58 16.54 -0.41
N PRO A 89 -4.83 17.84 -0.15
CA PRO A 89 -5.80 18.29 0.84
C PRO A 89 -7.18 17.63 0.72
N LYS A 90 -7.61 17.28 -0.50
CA LYS A 90 -8.88 16.60 -0.76
C LYS A 90 -8.93 15.18 -0.21
N VAL A 91 -7.77 14.51 -0.10
CA VAL A 91 -7.62 13.12 0.36
C VAL A 91 -7.17 13.07 1.82
N ALA A 92 -6.62 14.17 2.36
CA ALA A 92 -6.13 14.28 3.73
C ALA A 92 -7.14 13.80 4.80
N SER A 93 -8.42 14.12 4.62
CA SER A 93 -9.53 13.74 5.51
C SER A 93 -10.24 12.45 5.10
N GLN A 94 -9.94 11.88 3.93
CA GLN A 94 -10.60 10.69 3.40
C GLN A 94 -9.88 9.42 3.89
N LYS A 95 -10.12 9.07 5.16
CA LYS A 95 -9.44 7.93 5.81
C LYS A 95 -10.37 6.87 6.39
N ASP A 96 -11.65 7.16 6.55
CA ASP A 96 -12.61 6.25 7.17
C ASP A 96 -13.72 5.90 6.16
N PHE A 97 -13.89 4.61 5.88
CA PHE A 97 -14.85 4.12 4.90
C PHE A 97 -15.61 2.90 5.41
N LEU A 98 -16.94 2.90 5.24
CA LEU A 98 -17.79 1.75 5.50
C LEU A 98 -18.06 0.98 4.20
N VAL A 99 -17.61 -0.27 4.15
CA VAL A 99 -17.66 -1.12 2.95
C VAL A 99 -18.26 -2.50 3.24
N CYS A 100 -18.72 -3.19 2.20
CA CYS A 100 -19.10 -4.60 2.30
C CYS A 100 -17.85 -5.51 2.31
N ALA A 101 -18.01 -6.76 2.74
CA ALA A 101 -16.92 -7.73 2.85
C ALA A 101 -16.15 -7.94 1.52
N VAL A 102 -16.86 -7.97 0.38
CA VAL A 102 -16.23 -8.12 -0.95
C VAL A 102 -15.35 -6.92 -1.28
N CYS A 103 -15.83 -5.70 -1.00
CA CYS A 103 -15.05 -4.49 -1.26
C CYS A 103 -13.88 -4.37 -0.28
N ALA A 104 -14.01 -4.81 0.98
CA ALA A 104 -12.89 -4.87 1.91
C ALA A 104 -11.74 -5.77 1.37
N GLY A 105 -12.07 -6.96 0.85
CA GLY A 105 -11.08 -7.84 0.23
C GLY A 105 -10.39 -7.20 -0.98
N ARG A 106 -11.17 -6.49 -1.82
CA ARG A 106 -10.63 -5.73 -2.95
C ARG A 106 -9.75 -4.56 -2.50
N VAL A 107 -10.09 -3.85 -1.41
CA VAL A 107 -9.28 -2.76 -0.82
C VAL A 107 -7.94 -3.31 -0.36
N LYS A 108 -7.95 -4.45 0.36
CA LYS A 108 -6.72 -5.14 0.78
C LYS A 108 -5.82 -5.46 -0.41
N LEU A 109 -6.40 -6.00 -1.48
CA LEU A 109 -5.65 -6.38 -2.67
C LEU A 109 -5.11 -5.14 -3.41
N TYR A 110 -5.95 -4.13 -3.64
CA TYR A 110 -5.54 -2.92 -4.34
C TYR A 110 -4.43 -2.17 -3.60
N ASN A 111 -4.54 -2.03 -2.28
CA ASN A 111 -3.51 -1.38 -1.46
C ASN A 111 -2.15 -2.09 -1.59
N LYS A 112 -2.13 -3.43 -1.47
CA LYS A 112 -0.91 -4.22 -1.68
C LYS A 112 -0.27 -3.97 -3.04
N VAL A 113 -1.07 -3.98 -4.11
CA VAL A 113 -0.56 -3.72 -5.47
C VAL A 113 -0.08 -2.28 -5.60
N ALA A 114 -0.86 -1.31 -5.11
CA ALA A 114 -0.58 0.11 -5.24
C ALA A 114 0.69 0.54 -4.52
N HIS A 115 1.01 -0.10 -3.40
CA HIS A 115 2.16 0.25 -2.58
C HIS A 115 3.28 -0.79 -2.61
N GLN A 116 3.22 -1.78 -3.52
CA GLN A 116 4.22 -2.86 -3.59
C GLN A 116 5.66 -2.33 -3.64
N LYS A 117 5.94 -1.37 -4.55
CA LYS A 117 7.28 -0.77 -4.68
C LYS A 117 7.74 -0.09 -3.39
N TYR A 118 6.84 0.65 -2.74
CA TYR A 118 7.15 1.33 -1.49
C TYR A 118 7.38 0.37 -0.33
N LEU A 119 6.57 -0.68 -0.22
CA LEU A 119 6.73 -1.70 0.81
C LEU A 119 8.08 -2.43 0.66
N MET A 120 8.48 -2.74 -0.58
CA MET A 120 9.81 -3.29 -0.86
C MET A 120 10.92 -2.32 -0.44
N TYR A 121 10.79 -1.04 -0.78
CA TYR A 121 11.76 -0.01 -0.40
C TYR A 121 11.93 0.12 1.12
N ILE A 122 10.82 0.21 1.87
CA ILE A 122 10.84 0.33 3.33
C ILE A 122 11.53 -0.88 3.95
N GLU A 123 11.24 -2.08 3.47
CA GLU A 123 11.85 -3.30 3.98
C GLU A 123 13.35 -3.36 3.67
N CYS A 124 13.78 -2.98 2.45
CA CYS A 124 15.19 -2.86 2.11
C CYS A 124 15.91 -1.83 2.99
N ALA A 125 15.31 -0.64 3.18
CA ALA A 125 15.85 0.43 4.00
C ALA A 125 16.01 -0.03 5.47
N LYS A 126 15.03 -0.75 6.00
CA LYS A 126 15.08 -1.35 7.33
C LYS A 126 16.26 -2.33 7.46
N ARG A 127 16.44 -3.25 6.51
CA ARG A 127 17.56 -4.22 6.55
C ARG A 127 18.93 -3.55 6.53
N VAL A 128 19.09 -2.52 5.68
CA VAL A 128 20.33 -1.73 5.64
C VAL A 128 20.56 -1.02 6.99
N ALA A 129 19.52 -0.44 7.57
CA ALA A 129 19.60 0.22 8.88
C ALA A 129 19.97 -0.77 10.00
N ASP A 130 19.31 -1.93 10.05
CA ASP A 130 19.59 -2.98 11.05
C ASP A 130 21.04 -3.45 10.97
N LYS A 131 21.56 -3.68 9.76
CA LYS A 131 22.96 -4.07 9.55
C LYS A 131 23.94 -2.97 10.00
N ARG A 132 23.63 -1.71 9.68
CA ARG A 132 24.43 -0.55 10.11
C ARG A 132 24.42 -0.36 11.62
N LEU A 133 23.31 -0.64 12.29
CA LEU A 133 23.22 -0.63 13.75
C LEU A 133 24.06 -1.75 14.38
N SER A 134 24.09 -2.93 13.75
CA SER A 134 24.89 -4.07 14.22
C SER A 134 26.41 -3.87 14.07
N ASP A 135 26.84 -3.13 13.05
CA ASP A 135 28.25 -2.79 12.81
C ASP A 135 28.39 -1.37 12.26
N PRO A 136 28.49 -0.35 13.14
CA PRO A 136 28.52 1.06 12.74
C PRO A 136 29.76 1.48 11.94
N LYS A 137 30.83 0.68 11.96
CA LYS A 137 32.09 0.98 11.25
C LYS A 137 32.11 0.35 9.85
N LYS A 138 31.13 -0.49 9.52
CA LYS A 138 31.06 -1.18 8.25
C LYS A 138 30.70 -0.23 7.12
N ASP A 139 31.44 -0.35 6.02
CA ASP A 139 31.16 0.44 4.82
C ASP A 139 29.81 0.06 4.20
N THR A 140 29.09 1.06 3.68
CA THR A 140 27.76 0.88 3.08
C THR A 140 27.80 -0.09 1.90
N THR A 141 28.85 -0.08 1.08
CA THR A 141 29.00 -0.98 -0.07
C THR A 141 29.14 -2.43 0.38
N VAL A 142 29.87 -2.66 1.48
CA VAL A 142 30.01 -4.01 2.07
C VAL A 142 28.66 -4.48 2.62
N ILE A 143 27.91 -3.61 3.31
CA ILE A 143 26.56 -3.91 3.78
C ILE A 143 25.65 -4.32 2.61
N LEU A 144 25.66 -3.55 1.52
CA LEU A 144 24.84 -3.83 0.34
C LEU A 144 25.21 -5.18 -0.31
N ASN A 145 26.50 -5.46 -0.48
CA ASN A 145 26.95 -6.73 -1.07
C ASN A 145 26.54 -7.94 -0.21
N GLU A 146 26.63 -7.84 1.12
CA GLU A 146 26.18 -8.91 2.02
C GLU A 146 24.67 -9.13 1.94
N LEU A 147 23.88 -8.06 1.89
CA LEU A 147 22.43 -8.17 1.77
C LEU A 147 22.02 -8.74 0.42
N LEU A 148 22.70 -8.37 -0.67
CA LEU A 148 22.43 -8.90 -2.01
C LEU A 148 22.86 -10.37 -2.15
N ALA A 149 23.86 -10.81 -1.39
CA ALA A 149 24.31 -12.21 -1.38
C ALA A 149 23.42 -13.12 -0.52
N ASP A 150 22.58 -12.57 0.35
CA ASP A 150 21.63 -13.33 1.18
C ASP A 150 20.33 -13.61 0.41
N GLU A 151 20.32 -14.71 -0.34
CA GLU A 151 19.16 -15.14 -1.13
C GLU A 151 17.92 -15.51 -0.29
N ALA A 152 18.09 -15.78 1.01
CA ALA A 152 17.00 -16.31 1.84
C ALA A 152 15.92 -15.25 2.12
N TRP A 153 16.29 -13.98 2.25
CA TRP A 153 15.30 -12.90 2.46
C TRP A 153 14.76 -12.34 1.14
N LEU A 154 15.51 -12.41 0.04
CA LEU A 154 15.08 -11.95 -1.28
C LEU A 154 13.96 -12.82 -1.87
N ASN A 155 13.84 -14.07 -1.42
CA ASN A 155 12.87 -15.05 -1.90
C ASN A 155 11.61 -15.22 -1.00
N GLN A 156 11.42 -14.35 0.00
CA GLN A 156 10.24 -14.34 0.90
C GLN A 156 9.16 -13.35 0.42
#